data_AF-W1WJC2-F1
#
_entry.id   AF-W1WJC2-F1
#
_cell.length_a   1.000
_cell.length_b   1.000
_cell.length_c   1.000
_cell.angle_alpha   90.00
_cell.angle_beta   90.00
_cell.angle_gamma   90.00
#
_symmetry.space_group_name_H-M   'P 1'
#
loop_
_entity.id
_entity.type
_entity.pdbx_description
1 polymer ?
#
loop_
_entity_poly.entity_id
_entity_poly.type
_entity_poly.pdbx_seq_one_letter_code
_entity_poly.pdbx_strand_id
1 'polypeptide(L)'
;GKPLEKSREMIEKIYELLPKGAYIAHSGVTGYGEAFLKRALGIDIGEVETMAHYRAARYFCPDVSFILDIGGQDMKCCKVRDGYIEDIVLNEACSSGCGSFIDTFASGLRIPIDQFAKEGLLASLPIDLGSRCTVFMNSKVKQAQKEGATVQ
;
A
#
# COMPACT_ATOMS: atom_id res chain seq x y z
N GLY A 1 -7.95 -10.99 5.48
CA GLY A 1 -7.59 -10.32 6.74
C GLY A 1 -8.80 -10.25 7.66
N LYS A 2 -8.64 -9.70 8.87
CA LYS A 2 -9.73 -9.49 9.83
C LYS A 2 -9.95 -7.99 10.08
N PRO A 3 -10.54 -7.26 9.09
CA PRO A 3 -10.54 -5.79 9.10
C PRO A 3 -11.27 -5.20 10.30
N LEU A 4 -12.38 -5.81 10.75
CA LEU A 4 -13.13 -5.32 11.90
C LEU A 4 -12.36 -5.45 13.21
N GLU A 5 -11.76 -6.63 13.47
CA GLU A 5 -10.94 -6.86 14.66
C GLU A 5 -9.77 -5.86 14.72
N LYS A 6 -9.08 -5.68 13.59
CA LYS A 6 -7.95 -4.74 13.52
C LYS A 6 -8.37 -3.28 13.67
N SER A 7 -9.51 -2.90 13.09
CA SER A 7 -10.05 -1.55 13.24
C SER A 7 -10.43 -1.27 14.71
N ARG A 8 -10.99 -2.26 15.41
CA ARG A 8 -11.29 -2.14 16.84
C ARG A 8 -10.04 -1.91 17.68
N GLU A 9 -8.98 -2.70 17.46
CA GLU A 9 -7.69 -2.52 18.14
C GLU A 9 -7.11 -1.11 17.92
N MET A 10 -7.23 -0.57 16.70
CA MET A 10 -6.78 0.78 16.38
C MET A 10 -7.62 1.85 17.08
N ILE A 11 -8.94 1.68 17.13
CA ILE A 11 -9.85 2.60 17.83
C ILE A 11 -9.58 2.60 19.33
N GLU A 12 -9.42 1.42 19.95
CA GLU A 12 -9.06 1.29 21.36
C GLU A 12 -7.78 2.05 21.67
N LYS A 13 -6.75 1.89 20.82
CA LYS A 13 -5.49 2.65 20.94
C LYS A 13 -5.67 4.16 20.78
N ILE A 14 -6.57 4.62 19.92
CA ILE A 14 -6.90 6.06 19.79
C ILE A 14 -7.49 6.58 21.10
N TYR A 15 -8.41 5.83 21.73
CA TYR A 15 -9.00 6.21 23.02
C TYR A 15 -7.97 6.22 24.16
N GLU A 16 -7.01 5.29 24.17
CA GLU A 16 -5.89 5.28 25.14
C GLU A 16 -4.98 6.51 25.00
N LEU A 17 -4.77 6.99 23.78
CA LEU A 17 -3.92 8.14 23.47
C LEU A 17 -4.66 9.49 23.58
N LEU A 18 -5.97 9.46 23.81
CA LEU A 18 -6.79 10.66 23.82
C LEU A 18 -6.42 11.56 25.02
N PRO A 19 -6.09 12.85 24.81
CA PRO A 19 -5.78 13.75 25.91
C PRO A 19 -6.94 13.86 26.91
N LYS A 20 -6.63 14.06 28.19
CA LYS A 20 -7.65 14.21 29.23
C LYS A 20 -8.60 15.37 28.90
N GLY A 21 -9.90 15.07 28.82
CA GLY A 21 -10.94 16.05 28.49
C GLY A 21 -11.20 16.24 27.00
N ALA A 22 -10.44 15.61 26.11
CA ALA A 22 -10.77 15.55 24.69
C ALA A 22 -11.82 14.46 24.42
N TYR A 23 -12.54 14.61 23.31
CA TYR A 23 -13.49 13.62 22.79
C TYR A 23 -13.39 13.58 21.26
N ILE A 24 -13.79 12.46 20.66
CA ILE A 24 -13.86 12.32 19.20
C ILE A 24 -15.15 12.98 18.73
N ALA A 25 -15.04 14.14 18.08
CA ALA A 25 -16.20 14.88 17.58
C ALA A 25 -16.78 14.30 16.29
N HIS A 26 -15.95 13.61 15.50
CA HIS A 26 -16.34 13.06 14.21
C HIS A 26 -15.40 11.96 13.77
N SER A 27 -15.89 11.05 12.93
CA SER A 27 -15.18 9.88 12.42
C SER A 27 -15.36 9.73 10.91
N GLY A 28 -14.29 9.33 10.23
CA GLY A 28 -14.30 9.07 8.79
C GLY A 28 -13.59 7.77 8.47
N VAL A 29 -14.06 7.08 7.43
CA VAL A 29 -13.45 5.86 6.91
C VAL A 29 -13.32 5.92 5.40
N THR A 30 -12.33 5.20 4.87
CA THR A 30 -12.02 5.14 3.44
C THR A 30 -11.44 3.75 3.06
N GLY A 31 -11.11 3.54 1.79
CA GLY A 31 -10.55 2.30 1.25
C GLY A 31 -11.58 1.22 0.95
N TYR A 32 -11.15 0.08 0.40
CA TYR A 32 -12.01 -1.07 0.05
C TYR A 32 -12.97 -1.53 1.17
N GLY A 33 -12.60 -1.35 2.44
CA GLY A 33 -13.40 -1.73 3.61
C GLY A 33 -14.39 -0.67 4.08
N GLU A 34 -14.48 0.50 3.41
CA GLU A 34 -15.22 1.68 3.85
C GLU A 34 -16.67 1.35 4.22
N ALA A 35 -17.47 0.86 3.27
CA ALA A 35 -18.89 0.63 3.48
C ALA A 35 -19.16 -0.41 4.60
N PHE A 36 -18.29 -1.43 4.70
CA PHE A 36 -18.37 -2.45 5.73
C PHE A 36 -18.08 -1.87 7.12
N LEU A 37 -16.94 -1.20 7.28
CA LEU A 37 -16.53 -0.61 8.56
C LEU A 37 -17.46 0.52 8.98
N LYS A 38 -17.93 1.33 8.04
CA LYS A 38 -18.89 2.40 8.30
C LYS A 38 -20.15 1.87 8.98
N ARG A 39 -20.73 0.79 8.43
CA ARG A 39 -21.92 0.14 9.00
C ARG A 39 -21.62 -0.60 10.30
N ALA A 40 -20.50 -1.32 10.37
CA ALA A 40 -20.16 -2.14 11.52
C ALA A 40 -19.81 -1.32 12.77
N LEU A 41 -19.24 -0.12 12.60
CA LEU A 41 -18.74 0.71 13.69
C LEU A 41 -19.52 2.02 13.87
N GLY A 42 -20.52 2.29 13.02
CA GLY A 42 -21.32 3.51 13.09
C GLY A 42 -20.53 4.78 12.75
N ILE A 43 -19.60 4.69 11.79
CA ILE A 43 -18.73 5.82 11.40
C ILE A 43 -19.56 6.87 10.66
N ASP A 44 -19.31 8.15 10.95
CA ASP A 44 -20.13 9.25 10.46
C ASP A 44 -20.06 9.39 8.94
N ILE A 45 -18.83 9.40 8.38
CA ILE A 45 -18.61 9.61 6.94
C ILE A 45 -17.80 8.50 6.30
N GLY A 46 -18.10 8.27 5.03
CA GLY A 46 -17.31 7.45 4.12
C GLY A 46 -16.72 8.37 3.06
N GLU A 47 -15.44 8.22 2.77
CA GLU A 47 -14.73 9.01 1.76
C GLU A 47 -14.06 8.04 0.77
N VAL A 48 -14.11 8.37 -0.51
CA VAL A 48 -13.39 7.59 -1.53
C VAL A 48 -11.89 7.74 -1.31
N GLU A 49 -11.15 6.64 -1.33
CA GLU A 49 -9.72 6.62 -0.99
C GLU A 49 -8.85 7.52 -1.86
N THR A 50 -9.14 7.60 -3.16
CA THR A 50 -8.40 8.48 -4.07
C THR A 50 -8.59 9.95 -3.69
N MET A 51 -9.76 10.33 -3.20
CA MET A 51 -10.01 11.67 -2.68
C MET A 51 -9.35 11.92 -1.33
N ALA A 52 -9.36 10.93 -0.43
CA ALA A 52 -8.63 11.01 0.83
C ALA A 52 -7.12 11.19 0.60
N HIS A 53 -6.53 10.36 -0.27
CA HIS A 53 -5.13 10.47 -0.68
C HIS A 53 -4.82 11.80 -1.38
N TYR A 54 -5.69 12.27 -2.27
CA TYR A 54 -5.53 13.55 -2.92
C TYR A 54 -5.55 14.74 -1.95
N ARG A 55 -6.51 14.78 -1.02
CA ARG A 55 -6.57 15.84 0.00
C ARG A 55 -5.32 15.84 0.87
N ALA A 56 -4.84 14.66 1.28
CA ALA A 56 -3.59 14.52 2.02
C ALA A 56 -2.38 14.98 1.18
N ALA A 57 -2.27 14.54 -0.07
CA ALA A 57 -1.18 14.92 -0.96
C ALA A 57 -1.13 16.43 -1.19
N ARG A 58 -2.28 17.09 -1.40
CA ARG A 58 -2.36 18.56 -1.54
C ARG A 58 -2.01 19.31 -0.27
N TYR A 59 -2.33 18.76 0.89
CA TYR A 59 -1.96 19.36 2.15
C TYR A 59 -0.43 19.44 2.31
N PHE A 60 0.29 18.36 1.96
CA PHE A 60 1.75 18.32 2.05
C PHE A 60 2.47 18.93 0.83
N CYS A 61 1.86 18.88 -0.34
CA CYS A 61 2.37 19.38 -1.61
C CYS A 61 1.25 20.12 -2.37
N PRO A 62 1.11 21.45 -2.17
CA PRO A 62 0.01 22.23 -2.75
C PRO A 62 -0.13 22.14 -4.27
N ASP A 63 1.00 21.97 -4.96
CA ASP A 63 1.16 21.89 -6.42
C ASP A 63 1.31 20.45 -6.93
N VAL A 64 0.88 19.45 -6.16
CA VAL A 64 0.91 18.04 -6.59
C VAL A 64 0.20 17.89 -7.94
N SER A 65 0.91 17.33 -8.91
CA SER A 65 0.40 17.07 -10.27
C SER A 65 0.17 15.58 -10.55
N PHE A 66 0.70 14.72 -9.68
CA PHE A 66 0.66 13.27 -9.83
C PHE A 66 0.76 12.58 -8.47
N ILE A 67 -0.09 11.59 -8.27
CA ILE A 67 -0.10 10.74 -7.07
C ILE A 67 0.01 9.29 -7.53
N LEU A 68 1.00 8.58 -7.01
CA LEU A 68 1.15 7.15 -7.18
C LEU A 68 0.97 6.48 -5.82
N ASP A 69 -0.16 5.82 -5.64
CA ASP A 69 -0.47 5.00 -4.48
C ASP A 69 -0.13 3.54 -4.81
N ILE A 70 0.84 2.96 -4.10
CA ILE A 70 1.23 1.56 -4.24
C ILE A 70 0.74 0.82 -3.00
N GLY A 71 -0.42 0.20 -3.13
CA GLY A 71 -1.04 -0.61 -2.09
C GLY A 71 -0.47 -2.01 -2.00
N GLY A 72 -1.07 -2.81 -1.12
CA GLY A 72 -0.71 -4.23 -0.97
C GLY A 72 -1.17 -5.08 -2.15
N GLN A 73 -2.36 -4.82 -2.69
CA GLN A 73 -2.98 -5.65 -3.74
C GLN A 73 -3.08 -4.95 -5.08
N ASP A 74 -3.23 -3.63 -5.06
CA ASP A 74 -3.39 -2.80 -6.24
C ASP A 74 -2.41 -1.61 -6.20
N MET A 75 -2.37 -0.88 -7.30
CA MET A 75 -1.77 0.45 -7.36
C MET A 75 -2.71 1.41 -8.10
N LYS A 76 -2.65 2.68 -7.70
CA LYS A 76 -3.49 3.74 -8.24
C LYS A 76 -2.63 4.92 -8.64
N CYS A 77 -2.90 5.45 -9.81
CA CYS A 77 -2.25 6.61 -10.37
C CYS A 77 -3.32 7.68 -10.54
N CYS A 78 -3.17 8.83 -9.88
CA CYS A 78 -4.06 9.97 -10.02
C CYS A 78 -3.30 11.14 -10.62
N LYS A 79 -3.75 11.64 -11.77
CA LYS A 79 -3.22 12.85 -12.38
C LYS A 79 -4.02 14.05 -11.90
N VAL A 80 -3.33 15.10 -11.48
CA VAL A 80 -3.93 16.32 -10.93
C VAL A 80 -3.62 17.49 -11.85
N ARG A 81 -4.65 18.27 -12.17
CA ARG A 81 -4.54 19.52 -12.92
C ARG A 81 -5.42 20.57 -12.28
N ASP A 82 -4.92 21.80 -12.19
CA ASP A 82 -5.68 22.97 -11.71
C ASP A 82 -6.44 22.73 -10.38
N GLY A 83 -5.84 21.91 -9.51
CA GLY A 83 -6.43 21.61 -8.21
C GLY A 83 -7.64 20.69 -8.24
N TYR A 84 -7.73 19.78 -9.21
CA TYR A 84 -8.65 18.65 -9.22
C TYR A 84 -8.01 17.39 -9.84
N ILE A 85 -8.58 16.22 -9.55
CA ILE A 85 -8.17 14.97 -10.19
C ILE A 85 -8.69 14.96 -11.63
N GLU A 86 -7.78 14.96 -12.61
CA GLU A 86 -8.09 14.90 -14.04
C GLU A 86 -8.36 13.46 -14.49
N ASP A 87 -7.57 12.51 -13.98
CA ASP A 87 -7.63 11.11 -14.41
C ASP A 87 -7.17 10.16 -13.30
N ILE A 88 -7.72 8.94 -13.29
CA ILE A 88 -7.37 7.87 -12.36
C ILE A 88 -7.16 6.58 -13.13
N VAL A 89 -5.95 6.04 -13.05
CA VAL A 89 -5.59 4.73 -13.62
C VAL A 89 -5.36 3.73 -12.49
N LEU A 90 -6.03 2.59 -12.57
CA LEU A 90 -5.98 1.53 -11.56
C LEU A 90 -5.40 0.26 -12.17
N ASN A 91 -4.54 -0.42 -11.41
CA ASN A 91 -4.14 -1.80 -11.71
C ASN A 91 -4.53 -2.70 -10.53
N GLU A 92 -5.68 -3.37 -10.65
CA GLU A 92 -6.22 -4.29 -9.64
C GLU A 92 -5.98 -5.77 -9.98
N ALA A 93 -5.76 -6.08 -11.26
CA ALA A 93 -5.73 -7.47 -11.73
C ALA A 93 -4.35 -8.13 -11.55
N CYS A 94 -3.28 -7.34 -11.43
CA CYS A 94 -1.92 -7.86 -11.42
C CYS A 94 -1.21 -7.53 -10.12
N SER A 95 -0.65 -8.55 -9.47
CA SER A 95 0.22 -8.35 -8.30
C SER A 95 1.57 -7.72 -8.66
N SER A 96 1.98 -7.78 -9.94
CA SER A 96 3.27 -7.24 -10.38
C SER A 96 3.31 -5.74 -10.10
N GLY A 97 4.23 -5.32 -9.23
CA GLY A 97 4.41 -3.92 -8.83
C GLY A 97 3.61 -3.49 -7.59
N CYS A 98 2.83 -4.36 -6.96
CA CYS A 98 2.14 -4.08 -5.69
C CYS A 98 2.91 -4.64 -4.48
N GLY A 99 2.56 -4.26 -3.26
CA GLY A 99 3.22 -4.75 -2.04
C GLY A 99 3.21 -6.27 -1.88
N SER A 100 2.15 -6.94 -2.33
CA SER A 100 2.04 -8.41 -2.32
C SER A 100 3.08 -9.11 -3.19
N PHE A 101 3.60 -8.45 -4.24
CA PHE A 101 4.74 -8.94 -5.00
C PHE A 101 5.98 -8.99 -4.11
N ILE A 102 6.29 -7.89 -3.43
CA ILE A 102 7.46 -7.78 -2.54
C ILE A 102 7.35 -8.80 -1.41
N ASP A 103 6.19 -8.92 -0.78
CA ASP A 103 5.92 -9.87 0.30
C ASP A 103 6.09 -11.34 -0.15
N THR A 104 5.62 -11.67 -1.36
CA THR A 104 5.78 -13.02 -1.93
C THR A 104 7.25 -13.37 -2.13
N PHE A 105 8.08 -12.46 -2.66
CA PHE A 105 9.51 -12.72 -2.86
C PHE A 105 10.26 -12.80 -1.53
N ALA A 106 10.01 -11.87 -0.61
CA ALA A 106 10.60 -11.88 0.73
C ALA A 106 10.30 -13.22 1.44
N SER A 107 9.04 -13.65 1.42
CA SER A 107 8.60 -14.93 1.98
C SER A 107 9.27 -16.13 1.29
N GLY A 108 9.38 -16.11 -0.04
CA GLY A 108 10.05 -17.15 -0.81
C GLY A 108 11.53 -17.32 -0.45
N LEU A 109 12.20 -16.23 -0.10
CA LEU A 109 13.59 -16.21 0.35
C LEU A 109 13.75 -16.38 1.87
N ARG A 110 12.63 -16.43 2.62
CA ARG A 110 12.59 -16.49 4.09
C ARG A 110 13.27 -15.30 4.76
N ILE A 111 13.14 -14.13 4.15
CA ILE A 111 13.68 -12.87 4.65
C ILE A 111 12.49 -11.99 5.08
N PRO A 112 12.56 -11.32 6.25
CA PRO A 112 11.57 -10.30 6.61
C PRO A 112 11.45 -9.23 5.52
N ILE A 113 10.23 -8.78 5.22
CA ILE A 113 9.98 -7.84 4.10
C ILE A 113 10.77 -6.53 4.22
N ASP A 114 10.99 -6.05 5.44
CA ASP A 114 11.77 -4.85 5.73
C ASP A 114 13.26 -5.05 5.48
N GLN A 115 13.78 -6.26 5.73
CA GLN A 115 15.16 -6.62 5.39
C GLN A 115 15.29 -6.85 3.87
N PHE A 116 14.34 -7.55 3.25
CA PHE A 116 14.32 -7.79 1.81
C PHE A 116 14.35 -6.48 1.01
N ALA A 117 13.55 -5.50 1.41
CA ALA A 117 13.55 -4.17 0.79
C ALA A 117 14.91 -3.45 0.93
N LYS A 118 15.57 -3.57 2.09
CA LYS A 118 16.90 -2.96 2.32
C LYS A 118 17.99 -3.64 1.49
N GLU A 119 18.02 -4.97 1.47
CA GLU A 119 19.00 -5.73 0.70
C GLU A 119 18.85 -5.46 -0.80
N GLY A 120 17.61 -5.39 -1.32
CA GLY A 120 17.35 -5.04 -2.72
C GLY A 120 17.82 -3.64 -3.11
N LEU A 121 17.75 -2.66 -2.20
CA LEU A 121 18.23 -1.30 -2.43
C LEU A 121 19.77 -1.17 -2.42
N LEU A 122 20.45 -2.05 -1.69
CA LEU A 122 21.90 -2.02 -1.49
C LEU A 122 22.64 -3.07 -2.32
N ALA A 123 21.93 -3.80 -3.18
CA ALA A 123 22.50 -4.84 -4.01
C ALA A 123 23.57 -4.30 -4.96
N SER A 124 24.79 -4.83 -4.86
CA SER A 124 25.94 -4.41 -5.68
C SER A 124 25.80 -4.82 -7.15
N LEU A 125 25.15 -5.95 -7.40
CA LEU A 125 25.03 -6.62 -8.70
C LEU A 125 23.59 -7.11 -8.89
N PRO A 126 22.62 -6.21 -9.11
CA PRO A 126 21.23 -6.58 -9.30
C PRO A 126 21.06 -7.41 -10.58
N ILE A 127 20.27 -8.48 -10.48
CA ILE A 127 20.00 -9.37 -11.61
C ILE A 127 18.78 -8.87 -12.36
N ASP A 128 18.88 -8.83 -13.69
CA ASP A 128 17.73 -8.54 -14.54
C ASP A 128 16.78 -9.76 -14.59
N LEU A 129 15.64 -9.62 -13.94
CA LEU A 129 14.56 -10.62 -13.95
C LEU A 129 13.57 -10.41 -15.12
N GLY A 130 13.77 -9.35 -15.91
CA GLY A 130 12.93 -8.92 -17.02
C GLY A 130 11.61 -8.26 -16.58
N SER A 131 10.80 -7.84 -17.55
CA SER A 131 9.50 -7.17 -17.34
C SER A 131 8.32 -8.12 -17.57
N ARG A 132 8.20 -9.16 -16.75
CA ARG A 132 7.15 -10.20 -16.88
C ARG A 132 6.33 -10.36 -15.60
N CYS A 133 5.17 -11.02 -15.72
CA CYS A 133 4.33 -11.37 -14.57
C CYS A 133 5.13 -12.02 -13.44
N THR A 134 4.76 -11.74 -12.19
CA THR A 134 5.26 -12.32 -10.93
C THR A 134 5.58 -13.81 -11.02
N VAL A 135 4.73 -14.58 -11.72
CA VAL A 135 4.91 -16.04 -11.92
C VAL A 135 6.20 -16.35 -12.69
N PHE A 136 6.48 -15.62 -13.77
CA PHE A 136 7.68 -15.82 -14.57
C PHE A 136 8.93 -15.29 -13.86
N MET A 137 8.80 -14.18 -13.13
CA MET A 137 9.91 -13.66 -12.33
C MET A 137 10.35 -14.66 -11.26
N ASN A 138 9.42 -15.35 -10.59
CA ASN A 138 9.76 -16.41 -9.64
C ASN A 138 10.60 -17.54 -10.26
N SER A 139 10.27 -17.95 -11.49
CA SER A 139 11.06 -18.93 -12.23
C SER A 139 12.46 -18.41 -12.58
N LYS A 140 12.57 -17.12 -12.92
CA LYS A 140 13.85 -16.46 -13.20
C LYS A 140 14.73 -16.34 -11.96
N VAL A 141 14.17 -16.00 -10.80
CA VAL A 141 14.91 -15.97 -9.53
C VAL A 141 15.52 -17.34 -9.23
N LYS A 142 14.74 -18.42 -9.36
CA LYS A 142 15.25 -19.79 -9.16
C LYS A 142 16.35 -20.15 -10.16
N GLN A 143 16.23 -19.71 -11.41
CA GLN A 143 17.26 -19.95 -12.42
C GLN A 143 18.55 -19.19 -12.10
N ALA A 144 18.45 -17.90 -11.75
CA ALA A 144 19.59 -17.08 -11.35
C ALA A 144 20.33 -17.71 -10.15
N GLN A 145 19.60 -18.18 -9.14
CA GLN A 145 20.19 -18.88 -7.99
C GLN A 145 20.96 -20.14 -8.39
N LYS A 146 20.46 -20.92 -9.37
CA LYS A 146 21.19 -22.08 -9.92
C LYS A 146 22.44 -21.67 -10.70
N GLU A 147 22.44 -20.49 -11.31
CA GLU A 147 23.57 -19.91 -12.04
C GLU A 147 24.59 -19.23 -11.11
N GLY A 148 24.40 -19.30 -9.79
CA GLY A 148 25.35 -18.81 -8.79
C GLY A 148 24.98 -17.46 -8.18
N ALA A 149 23.80 -16.92 -8.49
CA ALA A 149 23.30 -15.72 -7.83
C ALA A 149 23.07 -15.97 -6.35
N THR A 150 23.68 -15.14 -5.52
CA THR A 150 23.39 -15.06 -4.09
C THR A 150 22.17 -14.18 -3.86
N VAL A 151 21.56 -14.36 -2.67
CA VAL A 151 20.48 -13.46 -2.22
C VAL A 151 21.04 -12.12 -1.73
N GLN A 152 22.32 -12.11 -1.34
CA GLN A 152 23.08 -10.96 -0.84
C GLN A 152 24.21 -10.60 -1.81
#